data_AF-A0A5C9F0H5-F1
#
_entry.id   AF-A0A5C9F0H5-F1
#
_cell.length_a   1.000
_cell.length_b   1.000
_cell.length_c   1.000
_cell.angle_alpha   90.00
_cell.angle_beta   90.00
_cell.angle_gamma   90.00
#
_symmetry.space_group_name_H-M   'P 1'
#
loop_
_entity.id
_entity.type
_entity.pdbx_description
1 polymer ?
#
loop_
_entity_poly.entity_id
_entity_poly.type
_entity_poly.pdbx_seq_one_letter_code
_entity_poly.pdbx_strand_id
1 'polypeptide(L)'
;MTEMIHDYNLIEFLQEIEKVTDLNGCFFINAKDDIIIESTIPFRVPDEILWEIGVLRDTFRQFSNGINHGDLNELMIEGDKGYVLLYDIPPHLLLLALGSDEMNLSYVRLAMIDILKRAREKIAEIGDDILKLPGKDFGFLGEKEGIAPTVVGAEQPAVSEPLVAKEIVTVEPIEEEPLPSVELEPVQVEQAEDIETMPKATEISPVEASIEPSTEVEAVTPEVSEESIEDRIKSLETKDIEQRYHTLKTIFNELKSLLEQLTGNELGGLLEQLKDGILLNIGTSLALFDISKAEQELSKINRELGIAEIKEFKNRINNWASRIIKL
;
A
#
# COMPACT_ATOMS: atom_id res chain seq x y z
N MET A 1 -36.21 23.50 17.74
CA MET A 1 -35.22 23.00 18.72
C MET A 1 -33.89 23.16 18.05
N THR A 2 -33.15 24.16 18.47
CA THR A 2 -32.01 24.75 17.77
C THR A 2 -30.75 23.98 18.15
N GLU A 3 -29.99 23.55 17.14
CA GLU A 3 -28.77 22.77 17.24
C GLU A 3 -27.73 23.45 18.14
N MET A 4 -27.16 22.68 19.08
CA MET A 4 -25.89 23.01 19.70
C MET A 4 -24.81 22.75 18.67
N ILE A 5 -24.40 23.78 17.95
CA ILE A 5 -23.14 23.76 17.19
C ILE A 5 -22.04 23.91 18.24
N HIS A 6 -21.47 22.79 18.68
CA HIS A 6 -20.22 22.80 19.41
C HIS A 6 -19.12 23.16 18.42
N ASP A 7 -18.54 24.36 18.59
CA ASP A 7 -17.39 24.81 17.84
C ASP A 7 -16.15 24.09 18.40
N TYR A 8 -15.84 22.93 17.83
CA TYR A 8 -14.75 22.08 18.29
C TYR A 8 -13.36 22.60 17.89
N ASN A 9 -13.30 23.72 17.17
CA ASN A 9 -12.09 24.47 16.80
C ASN A 9 -10.92 23.57 16.30
N LEU A 10 -11.25 22.52 15.54
CA LEU A 10 -10.29 21.52 15.03
C LEU A 10 -9.23 22.16 14.13
N ILE A 11 -9.58 23.29 13.49
CA ILE A 11 -8.66 24.04 12.62
C ILE A 11 -7.43 24.56 13.37
N GLU A 12 -7.53 24.86 14.67
CA GLU A 12 -6.38 25.33 15.46
C GLU A 12 -5.30 24.25 15.57
N PHE A 13 -5.67 22.97 15.65
CA PHE A 13 -4.71 21.87 15.63
C PHE A 13 -3.98 21.77 14.30
N LEU A 14 -4.71 21.88 13.18
CA LEU A 14 -4.09 21.83 11.85
C LEU A 14 -3.14 23.00 11.63
N GLN A 15 -3.52 24.20 12.07
CA GLN A 15 -2.66 25.39 12.00
C GLN A 15 -1.45 25.30 12.93
N GLU A 16 -1.60 24.67 14.10
CA GLU A 16 -0.48 24.41 14.98
C GLU A 16 0.53 23.48 14.28
N ILE A 17 0.07 22.39 13.67
CA ILE A 17 0.91 21.45 12.90
C ILE A 17 1.71 22.23 11.85
N GLU A 18 1.06 22.98 10.96
CA GLU A 18 1.74 23.76 9.92
C GLU A 18 2.70 24.82 10.47
N LYS A 19 2.45 25.36 11.66
CA LYS A 19 3.31 26.39 12.25
C LYS A 19 4.59 25.81 12.83
N VAL A 20 4.52 24.61 13.41
CA VAL A 20 5.66 23.98 14.08
C VAL A 20 6.37 22.97 13.20
N THR A 21 5.81 22.61 12.05
CA THR A 21 6.38 21.70 11.05
C THR A 21 6.50 22.40 9.70
N ASP A 22 7.40 21.95 8.83
CA ASP A 22 7.51 22.45 7.45
C ASP A 22 6.48 21.78 6.50
N LEU A 23 5.28 21.47 7.01
CA LEU A 23 4.22 20.85 6.23
C LEU A 23 3.45 21.89 5.42
N ASN A 24 3.13 21.54 4.17
CA ASN A 24 2.45 22.39 3.20
C ASN A 24 0.92 22.31 3.30
N GLY A 25 0.42 21.31 4.01
CA GLY A 25 -0.84 21.45 4.71
C GLY A 25 -1.53 20.16 5.11
N CYS A 26 -2.68 20.30 5.77
CA CYS A 26 -3.27 19.25 6.56
C CYS A 26 -4.80 19.17 6.41
N PHE A 27 -5.33 17.96 6.56
CA PHE A 27 -6.75 17.64 6.52
C PHE A 27 -7.13 16.70 7.66
N PHE A 28 -8.23 17.00 8.35
CA PHE A 28 -8.93 16.00 9.14
C PHE A 28 -9.99 15.32 8.29
N ILE A 29 -9.94 14.00 8.24
CA ILE A 29 -10.86 13.15 7.49
C ILE A 29 -11.63 12.27 8.47
N ASN A 30 -12.95 12.19 8.28
CA ASN A 30 -13.78 11.23 8.97
C ASN A 30 -13.44 9.81 8.48
N ALA A 31 -12.90 8.98 9.35
CA ALA A 31 -12.45 7.64 9.02
C ALA A 31 -13.57 6.69 8.56
N LYS A 32 -14.83 7.00 8.90
CA LYS A 32 -16.00 6.18 8.60
C LYS A 32 -16.54 6.42 7.19
N ASP A 33 -16.58 7.69 6.78
CA ASP A 33 -17.26 8.12 5.56
C ASP A 33 -16.27 8.70 4.53
N ASP A 34 -14.97 8.74 4.84
CA ASP A 34 -13.88 9.29 4.02
C ASP A 34 -14.12 10.75 3.56
N ILE A 35 -14.78 11.53 4.41
CA ILE A 35 -15.13 12.94 4.16
C ILE A 35 -14.17 13.86 4.92
N ILE A 36 -13.70 14.93 4.27
CA ILE A 36 -12.93 15.98 4.95
C ILE A 36 -13.84 16.77 5.89
N ILE A 37 -13.49 16.80 7.17
CA ILE A 37 -14.14 17.58 8.22
C ILE A 37 -13.52 18.97 8.30
N GLU A 38 -12.19 19.06 8.22
CA GLU A 38 -11.47 20.31 8.36
C GLU A 38 -10.18 20.31 7.52
N SER A 39 -9.76 21.47 7.04
CA SER A 39 -8.59 21.63 6.18
C SER A 39 -7.98 23.01 6.28
N THR A 40 -6.66 23.07 6.30
CA THR A 40 -5.88 24.32 6.15
C THR A 40 -5.70 24.73 4.70
N ILE A 41 -5.80 23.79 3.76
CA ILE A 41 -5.63 24.06 2.33
C ILE A 41 -7.00 24.33 1.68
N PRO A 42 -7.16 25.39 0.88
CA PRO A 42 -8.44 25.74 0.27
C PRO A 42 -8.74 24.95 -1.03
N PHE A 43 -8.27 23.71 -1.17
CA PHE A 43 -8.62 22.85 -2.31
C PHE A 43 -9.29 21.56 -1.86
N ARG A 44 -10.15 21.02 -2.73
CA ARG A 44 -10.85 19.76 -2.52
C ARG A 44 -9.99 18.59 -2.99
N VAL A 45 -9.75 17.61 -2.12
CA VAL A 45 -9.23 16.31 -2.52
C VAL A 45 -10.36 15.55 -3.23
N PRO A 46 -10.14 14.98 -4.43
CA PRO A 46 -11.17 14.19 -5.11
C PRO A 46 -11.65 13.01 -4.25
N ASP A 47 -12.95 12.71 -4.30
CA ASP A 47 -13.56 11.68 -3.45
C ASP A 47 -12.96 10.28 -3.71
N GLU A 48 -12.54 10.01 -4.96
CA GLU A 48 -11.83 8.76 -5.30
C GLU A 48 -10.50 8.63 -4.54
N ILE A 49 -9.75 9.73 -4.41
CA ILE A 49 -8.47 9.74 -3.69
C ILE A 49 -8.68 9.59 -2.18
N LEU A 50 -9.72 10.23 -1.62
CA LEU A 50 -10.07 10.05 -0.20
C LEU A 50 -10.45 8.60 0.10
N TRP A 51 -11.22 7.97 -0.79
CA TRP A 51 -11.55 6.55 -0.69
C TRP A 51 -10.30 5.66 -0.79
N GLU A 52 -9.38 5.94 -1.72
CA GLU A 52 -8.12 5.21 -1.84
C GLU A 52 -7.25 5.32 -0.58
N ILE A 53 -7.20 6.50 0.05
CA ILE A 53 -6.52 6.72 1.34
C ILE A 53 -7.16 5.85 2.43
N GLY A 54 -8.49 5.79 2.49
CA GLY A 54 -9.22 4.91 3.41
C GLY A 54 -8.87 3.43 3.21
N VAL A 55 -8.84 2.98 1.96
CA VAL A 55 -8.44 1.60 1.59
C VAL A 55 -6.99 1.30 1.97
N LEU A 56 -6.05 2.23 1.72
CA LEU A 56 -4.65 2.07 2.09
C LEU A 56 -4.49 1.92 3.60
N ARG A 57 -5.09 2.82 4.39
CA ARG A 57 -5.10 2.74 5.85
C ARG A 57 -5.56 1.36 6.33
N ASP A 58 -6.73 0.91 5.87
CA ASP A 58 -7.32 -0.33 6.36
C ASP A 58 -6.51 -1.55 5.96
N THR A 59 -5.91 -1.53 4.77
CA THR A 59 -5.00 -2.57 4.30
C THR A 59 -3.76 -2.65 5.20
N PHE A 60 -3.11 -1.53 5.48
CA PHE A 60 -1.92 -1.51 6.34
C PHE A 60 -2.24 -1.80 7.81
N ARG A 61 -3.43 -1.42 8.29
CA ARG A 61 -3.90 -1.79 9.64
C ARG A 61 -4.10 -3.30 9.75
N GLN A 62 -4.75 -3.92 8.77
CA GLN A 62 -4.89 -5.38 8.71
C GLN A 62 -3.53 -6.07 8.63
N PHE A 63 -2.60 -5.54 7.84
CA PHE A 63 -1.25 -6.07 7.74
C PHE A 63 -0.51 -6.01 9.09
N SER A 64 -0.48 -4.84 9.73
CA SER A 64 0.17 -4.64 11.03
C SER A 64 -0.36 -5.60 12.10
N ASN A 65 -1.69 -5.77 12.15
CA ASN A 65 -2.34 -6.72 13.04
C ASN A 65 -2.01 -8.18 12.67
N GLY A 66 -1.96 -8.51 11.37
CA GLY A 66 -1.67 -9.85 10.87
C GLY A 66 -0.26 -10.35 11.19
N ILE A 67 0.71 -9.45 11.33
CA ILE A 67 2.08 -9.77 11.76
C ILE A 67 2.32 -9.54 13.27
N ASN A 68 1.25 -9.29 14.04
CA ASN A 68 1.29 -9.02 15.48
C ASN A 68 2.16 -7.81 15.87
N HIS A 69 2.14 -6.75 15.06
CA HIS A 69 2.86 -5.49 15.32
C HIS A 69 1.98 -4.41 15.96
N GLY A 70 0.71 -4.72 16.22
CA GLY A 70 -0.25 -3.84 16.88
C GLY A 70 -0.93 -2.84 15.94
N ASP A 71 -1.52 -1.80 16.52
CA ASP A 71 -2.28 -0.79 15.78
C ASP A 71 -1.38 0.05 14.86
N LEU A 72 -1.89 0.34 13.65
CA LEU A 72 -1.24 1.24 12.72
C LEU A 72 -1.36 2.68 13.22
N ASN A 73 -0.23 3.31 13.55
CA ASN A 73 -0.20 4.69 14.03
C ASN A 73 0.06 5.72 12.92
N GLU A 74 0.92 5.37 11.97
CA GLU A 74 1.40 6.26 10.92
C GLU A 74 1.60 5.43 9.63
N LEU A 75 1.23 6.02 8.50
CA LEU A 75 1.60 5.58 7.16
C LEU A 75 2.26 6.76 6.43
N MET A 76 3.42 6.53 5.81
CA MET A 76 4.13 7.53 5.03
C MET A 76 4.28 7.04 3.59
N ILE A 77 3.96 7.92 2.65
CA ILE A 77 4.12 7.71 1.21
C ILE A 77 5.07 8.78 0.70
N GLU A 78 6.18 8.35 0.11
CA GLU A 78 7.13 9.22 -0.56
C GLU A 78 6.85 9.21 -2.06
N GLY A 79 6.64 10.39 -2.62
CA GLY A 79 6.51 10.64 -4.05
C GLY A 79 7.70 11.44 -4.58
N ASP A 80 7.73 11.63 -5.90
CA ASP A 80 8.77 12.40 -6.59
C ASP A 80 8.84 13.88 -6.19
N LYS A 81 7.75 14.42 -5.61
CA LYS A 81 7.59 15.84 -5.24
C LYS A 81 7.36 16.08 -3.75
N GLY A 82 7.56 15.07 -2.92
CA GLY A 82 7.40 15.19 -1.48
C GLY A 82 6.66 14.02 -0.86
N TYR A 83 5.99 14.27 0.26
CA TYR A 83 5.49 13.22 1.12
C TYR A 83 4.02 13.41 1.47
N VAL A 84 3.33 12.29 1.60
CA VAL A 84 2.00 12.19 2.19
C VAL A 84 2.11 11.40 3.48
N LEU A 85 1.74 12.04 4.58
CA LEU A 85 1.75 11.47 5.92
C LEU A 85 0.30 11.24 6.36
N LEU A 86 -0.01 10.04 6.80
CA LEU A 86 -1.32 9.67 7.30
C LEU A 86 -1.19 9.19 8.73
N TYR A 87 -1.85 9.88 9.66
CA TYR A 87 -1.87 9.53 11.08
C TYR A 87 -3.24 9.05 11.50
N ASP A 88 -3.26 7.93 12.21
CA ASP A 88 -4.48 7.42 12.82
C ASP A 88 -4.75 8.15 14.14
N ILE A 89 -5.95 8.73 14.25
CA ILE A 89 -6.40 9.48 15.41
C ILE A 89 -7.73 8.87 15.90
N PRO A 90 -7.64 7.83 16.75
CA PRO A 90 -8.81 7.14 17.24
C PRO A 90 -9.77 8.05 18.00
N PRO A 91 -11.08 7.73 18.01
CA PRO A 91 -11.69 6.57 17.34
C PRO A 91 -12.09 6.81 15.88
N HIS A 92 -12.19 8.06 15.43
CA HIS A 92 -12.98 8.39 14.24
C HIS A 92 -12.25 9.24 13.19
N LEU A 93 -11.02 9.69 13.45
CA LEU A 93 -10.34 10.64 12.57
C LEU A 93 -9.05 10.11 11.97
N LEU A 94 -8.77 10.57 10.77
CA LEU A 94 -7.46 10.55 10.16
C LEU A 94 -6.95 11.97 10.01
N LEU A 95 -5.66 12.14 10.23
CA LEU A 95 -4.95 13.33 9.82
C LEU A 95 -4.13 13.00 8.57
N LEU A 96 -4.45 13.65 7.47
CA LEU A 96 -3.65 13.65 6.25
C LEU A 96 -2.80 14.92 6.23
N ALA A 97 -1.48 14.78 6.15
CA ALA A 97 -0.53 15.87 6.08
C ALA A 97 0.32 15.76 4.81
N LEU A 98 0.60 16.89 4.17
CA LEU A 98 1.37 17.00 2.95
C LEU A 98 2.66 17.77 3.24
N GLY A 99 3.80 17.26 2.79
CA GLY A 99 5.10 17.93 2.91
C GLY A 99 5.87 17.94 1.60
N SER A 100 6.80 18.88 1.45
CA SER A 100 7.71 18.94 0.29
C SER A 100 8.80 17.87 0.36
N ASP A 101 9.53 17.69 -0.73
CA ASP A 101 10.74 16.88 -0.82
C ASP A 101 11.90 17.41 0.05
N GLU A 102 11.93 18.72 0.33
CA GLU A 102 12.94 19.38 1.18
C GLU A 102 12.66 19.30 2.69
N MET A 103 11.50 18.75 3.10
CA MET A 103 11.11 18.68 4.52
C MET A 103 12.06 17.81 5.35
N ASN A 104 12.34 18.27 6.58
CA ASN A 104 13.05 17.45 7.57
C ASN A 104 12.08 16.48 8.28
N LEU A 105 11.99 15.25 7.76
CA LEU A 105 11.12 14.19 8.32
C LEU A 105 11.36 13.90 9.82
N SER A 106 12.62 13.95 10.27
CA SER A 106 12.95 13.69 11.68
C SER A 106 12.36 14.76 12.59
N TYR A 107 12.44 16.02 12.18
CA TYR A 107 11.85 17.14 12.90
C TYR A 107 10.32 17.05 12.91
N VAL A 108 9.70 16.74 11.76
CA VAL A 108 8.25 16.55 11.68
C VAL A 108 7.78 15.42 12.60
N ARG A 109 8.44 14.26 12.58
CA ARG A 109 8.10 13.15 13.48
C ARG A 109 8.18 13.54 14.95
N LEU A 110 9.24 14.26 15.35
CA LEU A 110 9.39 14.72 16.73
C LEU A 110 8.28 15.69 17.14
N ALA A 111 7.95 16.66 16.29
CA ALA A 111 6.88 17.62 16.55
C ALA A 111 5.50 16.93 16.64
N MET A 112 5.26 15.94 15.77
CA MET A 112 3.98 15.24 15.69
C MET A 112 3.69 14.37 16.93
N ILE A 113 4.69 13.90 17.68
CA ILE A 113 4.46 13.09 18.90
C ILE A 113 3.56 13.83 19.90
N ASP A 114 3.92 15.07 20.24
CA ASP A 114 3.19 15.84 21.26
C ASP A 114 1.86 16.39 20.73
N ILE A 115 1.82 16.75 19.44
CA ILE A 115 0.60 17.27 18.82
C ILE A 115 -0.46 16.18 18.67
N LEU A 116 -0.08 15.01 18.14
CA LEU A 116 -0.99 13.87 17.98
C LEU A 116 -1.51 13.38 19.31
N LYS A 117 -0.67 13.37 20.35
CA LYS A 117 -1.11 13.03 21.71
C LYS A 117 -2.24 13.96 22.18
N ARG A 118 -2.05 15.28 22.09
CA ARG A 118 -3.08 16.27 22.45
C ARG A 118 -4.32 16.19 21.57
N ALA A 119 -4.14 15.96 20.27
CA ALA A 119 -5.25 15.79 19.34
C ALA A 119 -6.08 14.56 19.71
N ARG A 120 -5.45 13.41 19.99
CA ARG A 120 -6.13 12.17 20.44
C ARG A 120 -6.90 12.38 21.74
N GLU A 121 -6.28 13.03 22.73
CA GLU A 121 -6.94 13.37 24.00
C GLU A 121 -8.18 14.24 23.73
N LYS A 122 -8.04 15.27 22.89
CA LYS A 122 -9.15 16.17 22.57
C LYS A 122 -10.27 15.49 21.80
N ILE A 123 -9.93 14.66 20.82
CA ILE A 123 -10.90 13.93 20.01
C ILE A 123 -11.61 12.87 20.85
N ALA A 124 -10.93 12.25 21.82
CA ALA A 124 -11.55 11.38 22.79
C ALA A 124 -12.54 12.12 23.72
N GLU A 125 -12.26 13.38 24.10
CA GLU A 125 -13.23 14.22 24.83
C GLU A 125 -14.49 14.53 24.01
N ILE A 126 -14.33 14.75 22.71
CA ILE A 126 -15.44 15.00 21.78
C ILE A 126 -16.26 13.72 21.54
N GLY A 127 -15.57 12.57 21.44
CA GLY A 127 -16.19 11.27 21.22
C GLY A 127 -16.98 11.18 19.91
N ASP A 128 -18.14 10.52 19.96
CA ASP A 128 -18.97 10.27 18.77
C ASP A 128 -19.63 11.53 18.20
N ASP A 129 -19.61 12.65 18.92
CA ASP A 129 -20.17 13.91 18.41
C ASP A 129 -19.36 14.44 17.21
N ILE A 130 -18.10 14.00 17.06
CA ILE A 130 -17.27 14.36 15.90
C ILE A 130 -17.82 13.77 14.60
N LEU A 131 -18.55 12.64 14.67
CA LEU A 131 -19.19 12.01 13.51
C LEU A 131 -20.41 12.78 13.02
N LYS A 132 -20.92 13.74 13.81
CA LYS A 132 -22.06 14.59 13.44
C LYS A 132 -21.61 15.86 12.72
N LEU A 133 -20.31 16.10 12.62
CA LEU A 133 -19.80 17.27 11.92
C LEU A 133 -20.09 17.15 10.43
N PRO A 134 -20.68 18.19 9.81
CA PRO A 134 -20.86 18.20 8.37
C PRO A 134 -19.49 18.21 7.69
N GLY A 135 -19.39 17.56 6.52
CA GLY A 135 -18.22 17.69 5.67
C GLY A 135 -17.96 19.14 5.29
N LYS A 136 -16.68 19.50 5.14
CA LYS A 136 -16.29 20.84 4.70
C LYS A 136 -16.62 21.01 3.21
N ASP A 137 -17.50 21.95 2.92
CA ASP A 137 -17.78 22.35 1.54
C ASP A 137 -16.62 23.20 1.01
N PHE A 138 -15.92 22.69 0.02
CA PHE A 138 -14.97 23.45 -0.77
C PHE A 138 -15.72 24.11 -1.92
N GLY A 139 -15.55 25.42 -2.09
CA GLY A 139 -16.07 26.10 -3.27
C GLY A 139 -15.52 25.47 -4.55
N PHE A 140 -16.30 25.48 -5.63
CA PHE A 140 -15.81 25.09 -6.97
C PHE A 140 -14.63 26.01 -7.32
N LEU A 141 -13.40 25.52 -7.14
CA LEU A 141 -12.22 26.07 -7.79
C LEU A 141 -12.36 25.75 -9.28
N GLY A 142 -13.06 26.63 -9.99
CA GLY A 142 -13.15 26.59 -11.44
C GLY A 142 -11.77 26.67 -12.07
N GLU A 143 -11.49 25.74 -12.98
CA GLU A 143 -10.63 25.91 -14.14
C GLU A 143 -9.36 26.76 -13.94
N LYS A 144 -8.50 26.37 -13.00
CA LYS A 144 -7.06 26.57 -13.18
C LYS A 144 -6.37 25.33 -12.65
N GLU A 145 -5.65 24.64 -13.52
CA GLU A 145 -4.46 23.86 -13.16
C GLU A 145 -3.50 24.82 -12.45
N GLY A 146 -3.75 25.05 -11.16
CA GLY A 146 -2.92 25.82 -10.27
C GLY A 146 -2.00 24.85 -9.60
N ILE A 147 -0.78 24.78 -10.11
CA ILE A 147 0.41 24.20 -9.47
C ILE A 147 0.25 24.30 -7.95
N ALA A 148 0.27 23.15 -7.26
CA ALA A 148 0.45 23.11 -5.81
C ALA A 148 1.56 24.09 -5.45
N PRO A 149 1.41 24.98 -4.45
CA PRO A 149 2.41 25.99 -4.19
C PRO A 149 3.71 25.32 -3.71
N THR A 150 4.57 24.94 -4.64
CA THR A 150 5.98 24.72 -4.41
C THR A 150 6.54 26.09 -4.11
N VAL A 151 6.83 26.37 -2.83
CA VAL A 151 7.56 27.57 -2.45
C VAL A 151 8.99 27.40 -2.98
N VAL A 152 9.23 27.81 -4.22
CA VAL A 152 10.57 27.92 -4.80
C VAL A 152 11.20 29.20 -4.25
N GLY A 153 11.99 29.06 -3.19
CA GLY A 153 12.81 30.14 -2.65
C GLY A 153 14.15 30.24 -3.36
N ALA A 154 14.19 30.86 -4.54
CA ALA A 154 15.45 31.26 -5.17
C ALA A 154 15.32 32.60 -5.92
N GLU A 155 15.20 33.70 -5.19
CA GLU A 155 15.64 35.02 -5.69
C GLU A 155 16.31 35.80 -4.55
N GLN A 156 17.64 35.86 -4.59
CA GLN A 156 18.40 36.94 -3.96
C GLN A 156 18.00 38.28 -4.60
N PRO A 157 18.01 39.35 -3.80
CA PRO A 157 18.77 40.50 -4.26
C PRO A 157 19.70 41.08 -3.17
N ALA A 158 20.91 41.39 -3.65
CA ALA A 158 21.77 42.52 -3.27
C ALA A 158 21.95 42.89 -1.79
N VAL A 159 23.10 42.44 -1.27
CA VAL A 159 24.10 43.21 -0.50
C VAL A 159 23.63 44.48 0.21
N SER A 160 23.61 44.42 1.54
CA SER A 160 23.89 45.54 2.46
C SER A 160 24.45 44.97 3.77
N GLU A 161 25.76 44.95 3.95
CA GLU A 161 26.44 44.73 5.23
C GLU A 161 26.36 46.00 6.13
N PRO A 162 26.82 45.97 7.40
CA PRO A 162 26.64 44.95 8.44
C PRO A 162 26.25 45.59 9.81
N LEU A 163 25.60 44.87 10.72
CA LEU A 163 25.56 45.25 12.15
C LEU A 163 25.68 44.03 13.09
N VAL A 164 26.89 43.90 13.64
CA VAL A 164 27.24 43.60 15.05
C VAL A 164 26.84 42.24 15.66
N ALA A 165 27.84 41.37 15.68
CA ALA A 165 28.33 40.53 16.79
C ALA A 165 27.34 40.07 17.87
N LYS A 166 27.11 38.74 17.91
CA LYS A 166 26.92 37.99 19.15
C LYS A 166 27.70 36.67 19.10
N GLU A 167 28.79 36.68 19.87
CA GLU A 167 29.34 35.60 20.70
C GLU A 167 29.11 34.15 20.24
N ILE A 168 30.16 33.57 19.65
CA ILE A 168 30.31 32.13 19.44
C ILE A 168 30.74 31.54 20.79
N VAL A 169 29.86 30.80 21.45
CA VAL A 169 30.26 29.91 22.54
C VAL A 169 30.77 28.62 21.91
N THR A 170 32.08 28.41 21.99
CA THR A 170 32.73 27.15 21.63
C THR A 170 32.36 26.10 22.68
N VAL A 171 31.64 25.05 22.27
CA VAL A 171 31.41 23.87 23.13
C VAL A 171 32.55 22.88 22.84
N GLU A 172 33.31 22.54 23.87
CA GLU A 172 34.38 21.53 23.82
C GLU A 172 33.80 20.13 23.53
N PRO A 173 34.56 19.25 22.84
CA PRO A 173 34.12 17.89 22.57
C PRO A 173 34.05 17.09 23.87
N ILE A 174 32.93 16.40 24.09
CA ILE A 174 32.72 15.46 25.19
C ILE A 174 33.58 14.22 24.90
N GLU A 175 34.48 13.87 25.83
CA GLU A 175 35.20 12.60 25.83
C GLU A 175 34.22 11.43 25.95
N GLU A 176 34.23 10.52 24.98
CA GLU A 176 33.51 9.25 25.07
C GLU A 176 34.20 8.33 26.08
N GLU A 177 33.57 8.07 27.23
CA GLU A 177 33.94 6.96 28.09
C GLU A 177 33.48 5.62 27.45
N PRO A 178 34.34 4.59 27.36
CA PRO A 178 33.93 3.30 26.85
C PRO A 178 33.00 2.60 27.85
N LEU A 179 31.80 2.25 27.39
CA LEU A 179 30.86 1.40 28.13
C LEU A 179 31.48 0.01 28.41
N PRO A 180 31.24 -0.58 29.61
CA PRO A 180 31.76 -1.90 29.95
C PRO A 180 31.12 -2.99 29.10
N SER A 181 31.97 -3.87 28.58
CA SER A 181 31.61 -5.12 27.90
C SER A 181 30.80 -6.03 28.82
N VAL A 182 29.53 -6.22 28.50
CA VAL A 182 28.68 -7.25 29.13
C VAL A 182 28.90 -8.57 28.38
N GLU A 183 29.61 -9.51 29.01
CA GLU A 183 29.61 -10.92 28.62
C GLU A 183 28.21 -11.50 28.87
N LEU A 184 27.52 -11.90 27.80
CA LEU A 184 26.31 -12.71 27.91
C LEU A 184 26.72 -14.19 27.88
N GLU A 185 26.49 -14.88 29.00
CA GLU A 185 26.66 -16.32 29.12
C GLU A 185 25.75 -17.09 28.14
N PRO A 186 26.19 -18.24 27.61
CA PRO A 186 25.37 -19.05 26.70
C PRO A 186 24.18 -19.65 27.43
N VAL A 187 22.97 -19.33 26.95
CA VAL A 187 21.73 -19.97 27.38
C VAL A 187 21.80 -21.48 27.10
N GLN A 188 21.69 -22.27 28.16
CA GLN A 188 21.60 -23.73 28.12
C GLN A 188 20.28 -24.14 27.46
N VAL A 189 20.37 -24.96 26.42
CA VAL A 189 19.23 -25.66 25.82
C VAL A 189 18.97 -26.91 26.64
N GLU A 190 17.87 -26.94 27.39
CA GLU A 190 17.38 -28.17 28.00
C GLU A 190 16.83 -29.12 26.91
N GLN A 191 17.44 -30.31 26.86
CA GLN A 191 16.92 -31.50 26.19
C GLN A 191 15.92 -32.22 27.10
N ALA A 192 14.80 -32.65 26.54
CA ALA A 192 14.02 -33.87 26.85
C ALA A 192 12.82 -33.90 25.89
N GLU A 193 12.32 -34.98 25.32
CA GLU A 193 12.63 -36.41 25.40
C GLU A 193 11.96 -37.10 24.19
N ASP A 194 12.49 -38.26 23.83
CA ASP A 194 12.01 -39.19 22.81
C ASP A 194 10.52 -39.56 22.95
N ILE A 195 9.82 -39.67 21.82
CA ILE A 195 8.69 -40.61 21.70
C ILE A 195 8.83 -41.46 20.43
N GLU A 196 8.80 -42.76 20.71
CA GLU A 196 8.96 -43.93 19.88
C GLU A 196 8.00 -44.06 18.68
N THR A 197 8.60 -44.52 17.58
CA THR A 197 8.18 -45.56 16.60
C THR A 197 6.73 -45.71 16.11
N MET A 198 6.67 -45.93 14.78
CA MET A 198 5.52 -46.30 13.93
C MET A 198 4.70 -47.51 14.44
N PRO A 199 3.51 -47.71 13.83
CA PRO A 199 3.29 -49.01 13.19
C PRO A 199 2.77 -48.93 11.75
N LYS A 200 3.50 -49.67 10.90
CA LYS A 200 3.08 -50.58 9.83
C LYS A 200 1.98 -50.19 8.83
N ALA A 201 2.43 -50.22 7.57
CA ALA A 201 1.69 -50.37 6.34
C ALA A 201 0.60 -51.46 6.39
N THR A 202 -0.53 -51.16 5.74
CA THR A 202 -1.45 -52.17 5.23
C THR A 202 -1.34 -52.15 3.71
N GLU A 203 -0.81 -53.24 3.16
CA GLU A 203 -0.83 -53.55 1.73
C GLU A 203 -2.27 -53.68 1.25
N ILE A 204 -2.59 -53.07 0.11
CA ILE A 204 -3.75 -53.47 -0.70
C ILE A 204 -3.24 -53.74 -2.11
N SER A 205 -3.29 -55.01 -2.50
CA SER A 205 -2.95 -55.50 -3.84
C SER A 205 -4.05 -55.15 -4.86
N PRO A 206 -3.74 -55.15 -6.17
CA PRO A 206 -4.56 -54.57 -7.21
C PRO A 206 -5.69 -55.50 -7.64
N VAL A 207 -6.84 -54.92 -8.02
CA VAL A 207 -7.91 -55.62 -8.73
C VAL A 207 -7.85 -55.20 -10.19
N GLU A 208 -7.60 -56.18 -11.06
CA GLU A 208 -7.70 -56.06 -12.51
C GLU A 208 -9.16 -56.11 -13.00
N ALA A 209 -9.34 -55.44 -14.14
CA ALA A 209 -10.32 -55.68 -15.21
C ALA A 209 -11.79 -55.22 -15.01
N SER A 210 -12.21 -54.25 -15.82
CA SER A 210 -12.98 -54.55 -17.04
C SER A 210 -13.13 -53.30 -17.91
N ILE A 211 -12.79 -53.42 -19.19
CA ILE A 211 -12.98 -52.42 -20.26
C ILE A 211 -14.34 -52.67 -20.92
N GLU A 212 -14.90 -51.60 -21.51
CA GLU A 212 -15.90 -51.50 -22.60
C GLU A 212 -17.24 -50.81 -22.21
N PRO A 213 -17.93 -50.11 -23.14
CA PRO A 213 -17.43 -48.93 -23.87
C PRO A 213 -18.48 -47.79 -23.91
N SER A 214 -18.04 -46.62 -24.41
CA SER A 214 -18.83 -45.60 -25.11
C SER A 214 -20.05 -44.98 -24.42
N THR A 215 -19.87 -43.75 -23.93
CA THR A 215 -20.83 -42.68 -24.23
C THR A 215 -20.01 -41.48 -24.67
N GLU A 216 -20.14 -41.12 -25.94
CA GLU A 216 -19.65 -39.86 -26.49
C GLU A 216 -20.16 -38.73 -25.61
N VAL A 217 -19.25 -38.18 -24.79
CA VAL A 217 -19.43 -36.83 -24.27
C VAL A 217 -18.65 -35.97 -25.24
N GLU A 218 -19.39 -35.14 -25.97
CA GLU A 218 -18.87 -34.14 -26.89
C GLU A 218 -17.59 -33.53 -26.34
N ALA A 219 -16.49 -33.78 -27.06
CA ALA A 219 -15.32 -32.96 -26.96
C ALA A 219 -15.76 -31.54 -27.34
N VAL A 220 -16.00 -30.70 -26.34
CA VAL A 220 -15.97 -29.27 -26.51
C VAL A 220 -14.53 -28.95 -26.86
N THR A 221 -14.23 -28.99 -28.17
CA THR A 221 -13.07 -28.31 -28.73
C THR A 221 -13.09 -26.90 -28.16
N PRO A 222 -12.08 -26.47 -27.39
CA PRO A 222 -11.99 -25.07 -27.02
C PRO A 222 -11.92 -24.31 -28.34
N GLU A 223 -12.84 -23.36 -28.54
CA GLU A 223 -12.67 -22.35 -29.58
C GLU A 223 -11.28 -21.75 -29.38
N VAL A 224 -10.36 -22.12 -30.26
CA VAL A 224 -9.05 -21.49 -30.37
C VAL A 224 -9.35 -20.10 -30.92
N SER A 225 -9.63 -19.18 -30.02
CA SER A 225 -9.60 -17.76 -30.34
C SER A 225 -8.14 -17.46 -30.69
N GLU A 226 -7.89 -17.21 -31.98
CA GLU A 226 -6.58 -16.93 -32.60
C GLU A 226 -5.88 -15.66 -32.07
N GLU A 227 -6.44 -15.02 -31.07
CA GLU A 227 -5.94 -13.78 -30.49
C GLU A 227 -4.86 -14.09 -29.45
N SER A 228 -3.66 -13.56 -29.67
CA SER A 228 -2.51 -13.75 -28.76
C SER A 228 -2.80 -13.18 -27.37
N ILE A 229 -2.13 -13.69 -26.33
CA ILE A 229 -2.21 -13.09 -24.98
C ILE A 229 -1.97 -11.58 -25.00
N GLU A 230 -1.00 -11.12 -25.80
CA GLU A 230 -0.62 -9.72 -25.90
C GLU A 230 -1.76 -8.86 -26.45
N ASP A 231 -2.44 -9.36 -27.48
CA ASP A 231 -3.61 -8.68 -28.05
C ASP A 231 -4.78 -8.67 -27.06
N ARG A 232 -4.98 -9.76 -26.30
CA ARG A 232 -5.99 -9.81 -25.23
C ARG A 232 -5.68 -8.81 -24.11
N ILE A 233 -4.43 -8.66 -23.71
CA ILE A 233 -4.01 -7.67 -22.70
C ILE A 233 -4.35 -6.27 -23.20
N LYS A 234 -4.02 -5.93 -24.45
CA LYS A 234 -4.37 -4.62 -25.05
C LYS A 234 -5.88 -4.41 -25.13
N SER A 235 -6.66 -5.47 -25.38
CA SER A 235 -8.12 -5.39 -25.45
C SER A 235 -8.79 -4.99 -24.12
N LEU A 236 -8.06 -5.01 -22.99
CA LEU A 236 -8.59 -4.56 -21.70
C LEU A 236 -8.99 -3.08 -21.70
N GLU A 237 -8.31 -2.24 -22.50
CA GLU A 237 -8.57 -0.79 -22.59
C GLU A 237 -9.99 -0.48 -23.08
N THR A 238 -10.47 -1.24 -24.08
CA THR A 238 -11.72 -0.95 -24.79
C THR A 238 -12.94 -1.65 -24.19
N LYS A 239 -12.74 -2.54 -23.22
CA LYS A 239 -13.79 -3.35 -22.59
C LYS A 239 -14.37 -2.68 -21.35
N ASP A 240 -15.63 -3.00 -21.04
CA ASP A 240 -16.25 -2.65 -19.76
C ASP A 240 -15.66 -3.49 -18.60
N ILE A 241 -16.00 -3.13 -17.37
CA ILE A 241 -15.39 -3.74 -16.18
C ILE A 241 -15.66 -5.24 -16.04
N GLU A 242 -16.86 -5.72 -16.38
CA GLU A 242 -17.21 -7.15 -16.32
C GLU A 242 -16.47 -7.94 -17.40
N GLN A 243 -16.41 -7.41 -18.61
CA GLN A 243 -15.67 -7.98 -19.73
C GLN A 243 -14.17 -7.98 -19.49
N ARG A 244 -13.63 -6.97 -18.81
CA ARG A 244 -12.22 -6.91 -18.37
C ARG A 244 -11.88 -8.09 -17.45
N TYR A 245 -12.71 -8.33 -16.43
CA TYR A 245 -12.51 -9.46 -15.52
C TYR A 245 -12.64 -10.82 -16.21
N HIS A 246 -13.59 -10.97 -17.13
CA HIS A 246 -13.68 -12.19 -17.94
C HIS A 246 -12.43 -12.38 -18.82
N THR A 247 -11.94 -11.31 -19.44
CA THR A 247 -10.74 -11.35 -20.29
C THR A 247 -9.51 -11.74 -19.47
N LEU A 248 -9.34 -11.17 -18.27
CA LEU A 248 -8.26 -11.55 -17.36
C LEU A 248 -8.32 -13.02 -16.94
N LYS A 249 -9.51 -13.55 -16.69
CA LYS A 249 -9.69 -14.97 -16.39
C LYS A 249 -9.15 -15.85 -17.52
N THR A 250 -9.41 -15.47 -18.77
CA THR A 250 -8.88 -16.15 -19.95
C THR A 250 -7.37 -16.05 -20.01
N ILE A 251 -6.81 -14.84 -19.85
CA ILE A 251 -5.35 -14.61 -19.87
C ILE A 251 -4.65 -15.45 -18.79
N PHE A 252 -5.17 -15.49 -17.56
CA PHE A 252 -4.57 -16.29 -16.49
C PHE A 252 -4.63 -17.80 -16.75
N ASN A 253 -5.67 -18.29 -17.42
CA ASN A 253 -5.73 -19.70 -17.78
C ASN A 253 -4.75 -20.04 -18.91
N GLU A 254 -4.61 -19.15 -19.89
CA GLU A 254 -3.67 -19.31 -21.00
C GLU A 254 -2.21 -19.23 -20.53
N LEU A 255 -1.89 -18.33 -19.58
CA LEU A 255 -0.58 -18.29 -18.94
C LEU A 255 -0.21 -19.63 -18.30
N LYS A 256 -1.15 -20.33 -17.66
CA LYS A 256 -0.89 -21.65 -17.05
C LYS A 256 -0.51 -22.71 -18.08
N SER A 257 -1.09 -22.66 -19.29
CA SER A 257 -0.71 -23.57 -20.38
C SER A 257 0.64 -23.22 -20.98
N LEU A 258 1.00 -21.95 -21.04
CA LEU A 258 2.27 -21.49 -21.60
C LEU A 258 3.48 -21.75 -20.70
N LEU A 259 3.27 -21.98 -19.40
CA LEU A 259 4.36 -22.34 -18.47
C LEU A 259 5.19 -23.55 -18.90
N GLU A 260 4.61 -24.46 -19.69
CA GLU A 260 5.26 -25.67 -20.20
C GLU A 260 5.96 -25.47 -21.55
N GLN A 261 5.73 -24.33 -22.21
CA GLN A 261 6.13 -24.10 -23.60
C GLN A 261 7.13 -22.95 -23.78
N LEU A 262 7.13 -22.01 -22.84
CA LEU A 262 7.94 -20.80 -22.92
C LEU A 262 9.13 -20.85 -21.96
N THR A 263 10.20 -20.15 -22.33
CA THR A 263 11.30 -19.89 -21.42
C THR A 263 10.89 -18.94 -20.31
N GLY A 264 11.63 -18.95 -19.20
CA GLY A 264 11.39 -18.01 -18.11
C GLY A 264 11.41 -16.55 -18.58
N ASN A 265 12.37 -16.16 -19.41
CA ASN A 265 12.46 -14.79 -19.91
C ASN A 265 11.24 -14.38 -20.76
N GLU A 266 10.74 -15.26 -21.63
CA GLU A 266 9.53 -15.00 -22.41
C GLU A 266 8.28 -14.87 -21.52
N LEU A 267 8.17 -15.73 -20.49
CA LEU A 267 7.11 -15.61 -19.49
C LEU A 267 7.22 -14.32 -18.68
N GLY A 268 8.44 -13.89 -18.35
CA GLY A 268 8.71 -12.61 -17.69
C GLY A 268 8.17 -11.44 -18.50
N GLY A 269 8.46 -11.40 -19.80
CA GLY A 269 7.93 -10.37 -20.70
C GLY A 269 6.39 -10.35 -20.77
N LEU A 270 5.74 -11.52 -20.79
CA LEU A 270 4.27 -11.58 -20.73
C LEU A 270 3.71 -11.10 -19.39
N LEU A 271 4.39 -11.40 -18.27
CA LEU A 271 3.98 -10.91 -16.95
C LEU A 271 4.15 -9.40 -16.82
N GLU A 272 5.19 -8.81 -17.41
CA GLU A 272 5.38 -7.36 -17.47
C GLU A 272 4.21 -6.69 -18.19
N GLN A 273 3.89 -7.15 -19.41
CA GLN A 273 2.74 -6.63 -20.17
C GLN A 273 1.42 -6.80 -19.41
N LEU A 274 1.21 -7.95 -18.76
CA LEU A 274 0.00 -8.22 -18.00
C LEU A 274 -0.11 -7.28 -16.78
N LYS A 275 0.99 -7.07 -16.05
CA LYS A 275 1.05 -6.16 -14.90
C LYS A 275 0.64 -4.75 -15.32
N ASP A 276 1.22 -4.24 -16.39
CA ASP A 276 0.92 -2.89 -16.90
C ASP A 276 -0.54 -2.79 -17.39
N GLY A 277 -1.01 -3.81 -18.10
CA GLY A 277 -2.40 -3.90 -18.55
C GLY A 277 -3.41 -3.90 -17.41
N ILE A 278 -3.14 -4.61 -16.31
CA ILE A 278 -3.99 -4.63 -15.11
C ILE A 278 -3.93 -3.28 -14.39
N LEU A 279 -2.74 -2.72 -14.19
CA LEU A 279 -2.56 -1.45 -13.50
C LEU A 279 -3.33 -0.31 -14.19
N LEU A 280 -3.26 -0.24 -15.53
CA LEU A 280 -3.91 0.81 -16.31
C LEU A 280 -5.43 0.64 -16.42
N ASN A 281 -5.94 -0.59 -16.47
CA ASN A 281 -7.34 -0.85 -16.85
C ASN A 281 -8.22 -1.42 -15.73
N ILE A 282 -7.63 -1.91 -14.65
CA ILE A 282 -8.35 -2.46 -13.49
C ILE A 282 -8.08 -1.62 -12.24
N GLY A 283 -6.81 -1.27 -12.03
CA GLY A 283 -6.34 -0.58 -10.83
C GLY A 283 -5.34 -1.42 -10.02
N THR A 284 -5.09 -0.99 -8.79
CA THR A 284 -4.05 -1.58 -7.95
C THR A 284 -4.51 -2.86 -7.24
N SER A 285 -3.61 -3.82 -7.07
CA SER A 285 -3.83 -5.03 -6.30
C SER A 285 -2.51 -5.52 -5.71
N LEU A 286 -2.54 -6.10 -4.50
CA LEU A 286 -1.36 -6.72 -3.89
C LEU A 286 -0.77 -7.83 -4.78
N ALA A 287 -1.60 -8.45 -5.63
CA ALA A 287 -1.15 -9.42 -6.61
C ALA A 287 -0.22 -8.80 -7.68
N LEU A 288 -0.28 -7.49 -7.96
CA LEU A 288 0.64 -6.84 -8.90
C LEU A 288 2.09 -6.82 -8.37
N PHE A 289 2.26 -6.70 -7.05
CA PHE A 289 3.58 -6.83 -6.43
C PHE A 289 4.12 -8.24 -6.58
N ASP A 290 3.30 -9.25 -6.31
CA ASP A 290 3.69 -10.66 -6.48
C ASP A 290 3.99 -11.00 -7.95
N ILE A 291 3.22 -10.45 -8.89
CA ILE A 291 3.47 -10.57 -10.34
C ILE A 291 4.80 -9.92 -10.72
N SER A 292 5.09 -8.70 -10.22
CA SER A 292 6.35 -8.02 -10.51
C SER A 292 7.56 -8.76 -9.94
N LYS A 293 7.44 -9.32 -8.72
CA LYS A 293 8.50 -10.15 -8.15
C LYS A 293 8.73 -11.40 -9.01
N ALA A 294 7.65 -12.04 -9.46
CA ALA A 294 7.72 -13.22 -10.29
C ALA A 294 8.29 -12.92 -11.70
N GLU A 295 7.97 -11.77 -12.28
CA GLU A 295 8.59 -11.26 -13.52
C GLU A 295 10.10 -11.11 -13.36
N GLN A 296 10.58 -10.47 -12.30
CA GLN A 296 12.03 -10.33 -12.02
C GLN A 296 12.74 -11.66 -11.75
N GLU A 297 12.05 -12.64 -11.18
CA GLU A 297 12.56 -14.00 -11.00
C GLU A 297 12.70 -14.71 -12.35
N LEU A 298 11.69 -14.57 -13.22
CA LEU A 298 11.61 -15.23 -14.52
C LEU A 298 12.50 -14.59 -15.60
N SER A 299 12.67 -13.27 -15.61
CA SER A 299 13.52 -12.55 -16.58
C SER A 299 15.00 -12.93 -16.49
N LYS A 300 15.41 -13.58 -15.39
CA LYS A 300 16.77 -14.12 -15.20
C LYS A 300 16.94 -15.55 -15.74
N ILE A 301 15.86 -16.21 -16.17
CA ILE A 301 15.86 -17.62 -16.56
C ILE A 301 15.71 -17.76 -18.08
N ASN A 302 16.80 -18.05 -18.78
CA ASN A 302 16.81 -18.24 -20.25
C ASN A 302 16.54 -19.69 -20.69
N ARG A 303 15.87 -20.48 -19.86
CA ARG A 303 15.51 -21.88 -20.13
C ARG A 303 14.02 -22.10 -19.86
N GLU A 304 13.49 -23.19 -20.38
CA GLU A 304 12.18 -23.73 -19.96
C GLU A 304 12.18 -24.03 -18.46
N LEU A 305 11.00 -23.88 -17.85
CA LEU A 305 10.80 -24.16 -16.43
C LEU A 305 10.77 -25.67 -16.18
N GLY A 306 11.35 -26.09 -15.07
CA GLY A 306 11.27 -27.47 -14.59
C GLY A 306 9.89 -27.77 -14.01
N ILE A 307 9.54 -29.06 -13.92
CA ILE A 307 8.22 -29.52 -13.43
C ILE A 307 7.85 -28.94 -12.06
N ALA A 308 8.83 -28.81 -11.15
CA ALA A 308 8.62 -28.22 -9.83
C ALA A 308 8.31 -26.71 -9.91
N GLU A 309 9.07 -25.96 -10.73
CA GLU A 309 8.88 -24.53 -10.95
C GLU A 309 7.51 -24.26 -11.61
N ILE A 310 7.12 -25.08 -12.60
CA ILE A 310 5.81 -25.00 -13.25
C ILE A 310 4.68 -25.17 -12.23
N LYS A 311 4.78 -26.16 -11.34
CA LYS A 311 3.76 -26.40 -10.30
C LYS A 311 3.63 -25.21 -9.35
N GLU A 312 4.75 -24.64 -8.93
CA GLU A 312 4.78 -23.45 -8.08
C GLU A 312 4.13 -22.24 -8.78
N PHE A 313 4.51 -21.98 -10.03
CA PHE A 313 3.95 -20.88 -10.81
C PHE A 313 2.46 -21.05 -11.11
N LYS A 314 1.98 -22.27 -11.39
CA LYS A 314 0.53 -22.53 -11.52
C LYS A 314 -0.23 -22.13 -10.25
N ASN A 315 0.31 -22.42 -9.07
CA ASN A 315 -0.30 -22.00 -7.80
C ASN A 315 -0.29 -20.49 -7.60
N ARG A 316 0.83 -19.82 -7.95
CA ARG A 316 0.93 -18.36 -7.90
C ARG A 316 -0.08 -17.69 -8.83
N ILE A 317 -0.22 -18.16 -10.07
CA ILE A 317 -1.19 -17.63 -11.03
C ILE A 317 -2.63 -17.78 -10.51
N ASN A 318 -2.98 -18.93 -9.92
CA ASN A 318 -4.30 -19.11 -9.30
C ASN A 318 -4.56 -18.08 -8.18
N ASN A 319 -3.54 -17.84 -7.35
CA ASN A 319 -3.63 -16.87 -6.27
C ASN A 319 -3.82 -15.45 -6.82
N TRP A 320 -3.03 -15.04 -7.81
CA TRP A 320 -3.17 -13.74 -8.47
C TRP A 320 -4.56 -13.54 -9.07
N ALA A 321 -5.05 -14.53 -9.83
CA ALA A 321 -6.37 -14.48 -10.43
C ALA A 321 -7.46 -14.30 -9.37
N SER A 322 -7.38 -15.00 -8.23
CA SER A 322 -8.37 -14.88 -7.14
C SER A 322 -8.38 -13.52 -6.43
N ARG A 323 -7.24 -12.82 -6.42
CA ARG A 323 -7.09 -11.51 -5.76
C ARG A 323 -7.45 -10.34 -6.69
N ILE A 324 -7.30 -10.52 -8.00
CA ILE A 324 -7.53 -9.46 -9.00
C ILE A 324 -8.96 -9.52 -9.53
N ILE A 325 -9.48 -10.72 -9.80
CA ILE A 325 -10.81 -10.91 -10.35
C ILE A 325 -11.82 -10.87 -9.21
N LYS A 326 -12.48 -9.72 -9.02
CA LYS A 326 -13.62 -9.57 -8.11
C LYS A 326 -14.88 -10.03 -8.85
N LEU A 327 -15.34 -11.26 -8.55
CA LEU A 327 -16.61 -11.78 -9.07
C LEU A 327 -17.81 -11.19 -8.35
#